data_AF-G8TJH8-F1
#
_entry.id   AF-G8TJH8-F1
#
_cell.length_a   1.000
_cell.length_b   1.000
_cell.length_c   1.000
_cell.angle_alpha   90.00
_cell.angle_beta   90.00
_cell.angle_gamma   90.00
#
_symmetry.space_group_name_H-M   'P 1'
#
loop_
_entity.id
_entity.type
_entity.pdbx_description
1 polymer ?
#
loop_
_entity_poly.entity_id
_entity_poly.type
_entity_poly.pdbx_seq_one_letter_code
_entity_poly.pdbx_strand_id
1 'polypeptide(L)'
;MTFPITIEYHKRKIRLSVEQLYIDERFERYKITARNGDIVLESNRPLFRGKGLKHRPGTWTQTEGKPLSTHAIELIAEEIQKHVERK
;
A
#
# COMPACT_ATOMS: atom_id res chain seq x y z
N MET A 1 8.66 -8.62 4.42
CA MET A 1 9.70 -7.54 4.33
C MET A 1 9.11 -6.29 4.97
N THR A 2 9.87 -5.58 5.80
CA THR A 2 9.38 -4.37 6.50
C THR A 2 10.16 -3.15 6.03
N PHE A 3 9.45 -2.06 5.73
CA PHE A 3 10.04 -0.80 5.29
C PHE A 3 9.19 0.40 5.74
N PRO A 4 9.81 1.54 6.04
CA PRO A 4 9.07 2.76 6.36
C PRO A 4 8.64 3.50 5.09
N ILE A 5 7.45 4.11 5.11
CA ILE A 5 7.01 5.10 4.13
C ILE A 5 6.71 6.43 4.83
N THR A 6 6.72 7.53 4.10
CA THR A 6 6.27 8.83 4.60
C THR A 6 5.22 9.39 3.66
N ILE A 7 4.02 9.62 4.16
CA ILE A 7 2.94 10.25 3.40
C ILE A 7 2.73 11.69 3.87
N GLU A 8 2.26 12.56 2.99
CA GLU A 8 1.79 13.88 3.35
C GLU A 8 0.26 13.90 3.37
N TYR A 9 -0.32 14.00 4.57
CA TYR A 9 -1.77 13.99 4.77
C TYR A 9 -2.18 15.25 5.54
N HIS A 10 -3.06 16.08 4.95
CA HIS A 10 -3.46 17.38 5.50
C HIS A 10 -2.28 18.27 5.94
N LYS A 11 -1.28 18.45 5.05
CA LYS A 11 -0.03 19.21 5.30
C LYS A 11 0.83 18.69 6.46
N ARG A 12 0.57 17.47 6.94
CA ARG A 12 1.38 16.79 7.95
C ARG A 12 2.11 15.63 7.30
N LYS A 13 3.41 15.55 7.55
CA LYS A 13 4.21 14.37 7.18
C LYS A 13 4.02 13.30 8.23
N ILE A 14 3.51 12.15 7.81
CA ILE A 14 3.24 11.00 8.68
C ILE A 14 4.14 9.87 8.23
N ARG A 15 5.00 9.41 9.15
CA ARG A 15 5.81 8.22 8.94
C ARG A 15 5.02 6.99 9.35
N LEU A 16 4.93 6.01 8.45
CA LEU A 16 4.23 4.76 8.65
C LEU A 16 5.21 3.60 8.48
N SER A 17 5.02 2.54 9.27
CA SER A 17 5.75 1.29 9.08
C SER A 17 4.91 0.35 8.23
N VAL A 18 5.48 -0.16 7.15
CA VAL A 18 4.80 -1.09 6.23
C VAL A 18 5.49 -2.44 6.31
N GLU A 19 4.71 -3.48 6.49
CA GLU A 19 5.14 -4.86 6.47
C GLU A 19 4.42 -5.59 5.33
N GLN A 20 5.19 -6.09 4.38
CA GLN A 20 4.68 -6.98 3.35
C GLN A 20 4.39 -8.35 3.97
N LEU A 21 3.11 -8.70 4.05
CA LEU A 21 2.61 -9.95 4.62
C LEU A 21 2.78 -11.11 3.64
N TYR A 22 2.29 -10.92 2.41
CA TYR A 22 2.49 -11.88 1.33
C TYR A 22 2.35 -11.22 -0.04
N ILE A 23 2.89 -11.88 -1.06
CA ILE A 23 2.72 -11.54 -2.47
C ILE A 23 2.50 -12.84 -3.25
N ASP A 24 1.48 -12.87 -4.08
CA ASP A 24 1.21 -13.93 -5.05
C ASP A 24 1.03 -13.33 -6.46
N GLU A 25 0.71 -14.17 -7.45
CA GLU A 25 0.54 -13.72 -8.84
C GLU A 25 -0.67 -12.80 -9.06
N ARG A 26 -1.63 -12.79 -8.14
CA ARG A 26 -2.89 -12.06 -8.23
C ARG A 26 -2.92 -10.86 -7.30
N PHE A 27 -2.45 -11.03 -6.07
CA PHE A 27 -2.60 -10.09 -4.97
C PHE A 27 -1.31 -9.91 -4.18
N GLU A 28 -1.17 -8.72 -3.63
CA GLU A 28 -0.16 -8.39 -2.62
C GLU A 28 -0.87 -7.80 -1.39
N ARG A 29 -0.43 -8.21 -0.20
CA ARG A 29 -0.94 -7.66 1.07
C ARG A 29 0.16 -6.99 1.88
N TYR A 30 -0.18 -5.81 2.38
CA TYR A 30 0.68 -5.01 3.23
C TYR A 30 -0.05 -4.64 4.51
N LYS A 31 0.57 -4.92 5.64
CA LYS A 31 0.18 -4.39 6.94
C LYS A 31 0.83 -3.03 7.13
N ILE A 32 0.04 -2.01 7.45
CA ILE A 32 0.54 -0.67 7.76
C ILE A 32 0.27 -0.41 9.23
N THR A 33 1.35 -0.20 9.98
CA THR A 33 1.31 0.12 11.40
C THR A 33 1.43 1.63 11.56
N ALA A 34 0.40 2.24 12.14
CA ALA A 34 0.34 3.66 12.47
C ALA A 34 0.18 3.84 13.99
N ARG A 35 0.40 5.07 14.47
CA ARG A 35 0.25 5.38 15.91
C ARG A 35 -1.15 5.07 16.46
N ASN A 36 -2.18 5.16 15.62
CA ASN A 36 -3.58 5.01 15.98
C ASN A 36 -4.15 3.60 15.70
N GLY A 37 -3.31 2.67 15.23
CA GLY A 37 -3.65 1.28 14.98
C GLY A 37 -3.00 0.72 13.72
N ASP A 38 -3.28 -0.56 13.49
CA ASP A 38 -2.81 -1.28 12.32
C ASP A 38 -3.94 -1.41 11.29
N ILE A 39 -3.59 -1.34 10.02
CA ILE A 39 -4.49 -1.62 8.90
C ILE A 39 -3.84 -2.61 7.96
N VAL A 40 -4.65 -3.31 7.17
CA VAL A 40 -4.16 -4.17 6.09
C VAL A 40 -4.73 -3.66 4.78
N LEU A 41 -3.83 -3.43 3.82
CA LEU A 41 -4.17 -3.10 2.43
C LEU A 41 -3.84 -4.27 1.53
N GLU A 42 -4.73 -4.54 0.58
CA GLU A 42 -4.55 -5.51 -0.50
C GLU A 42 -4.51 -4.77 -1.84
N SER A 43 -3.65 -5.22 -2.75
CA SER A 43 -3.60 -4.74 -4.13
C SER A 43 -3.61 -5.87 -5.13
N ASN A 44 -4.31 -5.70 -6.25
CA ASN A 44 -4.27 -6.60 -7.40
C ASN A 44 -3.23 -6.19 -8.47
N ARG A 45 -2.31 -5.28 -8.12
CA ARG A 45 -1.21 -4.87 -9.00
C ARG A 45 -0.40 -6.04 -9.59
N PRO A 46 -0.06 -7.12 -8.84
CA PRO A 46 0.70 -8.25 -9.39
C PRO A 46 0.01 -8.89 -10.60
N LEU A 47 -1.33 -9.01 -10.57
CA LEU A 47 -2.12 -9.55 -11.67
C LEU A 47 -1.91 -8.79 -12.97
N PHE A 48 -1.91 -7.46 -12.91
CA PHE A 48 -1.72 -6.62 -14.09
C PHE A 48 -0.29 -6.71 -14.62
N ARG A 49 0.71 -6.77 -13.72
CA ARG A 49 2.11 -6.97 -14.12
C ARG A 49 2.34 -8.31 -14.80
N GLY A 50 1.77 -9.40 -14.28
CA GLY A 50 1.86 -10.73 -14.89
C GLY A 50 1.27 -10.77 -16.31
N LYS A 51 0.28 -9.92 -16.59
CA LYS A 51 -0.34 -9.78 -17.93
C LYS A 51 0.35 -8.75 -18.84
N GLY A 52 1.51 -8.22 -18.45
CA GLY A 52 2.22 -7.18 -19.23
C GLY A 52 1.60 -5.78 -19.16
N LEU A 53 0.55 -5.58 -18.36
CA LEU A 53 -0.15 -4.30 -18.18
C LEU A 53 0.52 -3.46 -17.09
N LYS A 54 1.82 -3.18 -17.24
CA LYS A 54 2.65 -2.49 -16.23
C LYS A 54 2.19 -1.07 -15.93
N HIS A 55 1.50 -0.42 -16.87
CA HIS A 55 1.00 0.95 -16.73
C HIS A 55 -0.38 1.05 -16.07
N ARG A 56 -1.06 -0.09 -15.87
CA ARG A 56 -2.39 -0.08 -15.25
C ARG A 56 -2.22 0.02 -13.74
N PRO A 57 -2.77 1.05 -13.07
CA PRO A 57 -2.73 1.13 -11.62
C PRO A 57 -3.50 -0.05 -11.02
N GLY A 58 -2.91 -0.71 -10.04
CA GLY A 58 -3.61 -1.70 -9.23
C GLY A 58 -4.72 -1.04 -8.42
N THR A 59 -5.81 -1.76 -8.20
CA THR A 59 -6.82 -1.38 -7.23
C THR A 59 -6.30 -1.70 -5.85
N TRP A 60 -6.37 -0.73 -4.95
CA TRP A 60 -6.00 -0.89 -3.54
C TRP A 60 -7.26 -0.87 -2.68
N THR A 61 -7.40 -1.87 -1.82
CA THR A 61 -8.54 -2.00 -0.92
C THR A 61 -8.05 -2.25 0.50
N GLN A 62 -8.74 -1.65 1.47
CA GLN A 62 -8.49 -1.95 2.87
C GLN A 62 -9.29 -3.19 3.26
N THR A 63 -8.61 -4.21 3.78
CA THR A 63 -9.24 -5.46 4.22
C THR A 63 -9.44 -5.51 5.73
N GLU A 64 -8.59 -4.84 6.51
CA GLU A 64 -8.64 -4.86 7.98
C GLU A 64 -8.28 -3.51 8.62
N GLY A 65 -8.69 -3.33 9.88
CA GLY A 65 -8.38 -2.16 10.70
C GLY A 65 -9.42 -1.05 10.62
N LYS A 66 -9.10 0.13 11.19
CA LYS A 66 -10.01 1.28 11.17
C LYS A 66 -10.13 1.85 9.76
N PRO A 67 -11.35 2.11 9.26
CA PRO A 67 -11.55 2.59 7.89
C PRO A 67 -10.82 3.92 7.69
N LEU A 68 -9.98 3.96 6.66
CA LEU A 68 -9.35 5.19 6.19
C LEU A 68 -10.18 5.85 5.09
N SER A 69 -10.03 7.17 4.96
CA SER A 69 -10.54 7.89 3.79
C SER A 69 -9.86 7.41 2.51
N THR A 70 -10.57 7.39 1.39
CA THR A 70 -10.03 7.01 0.07
C THR A 70 -8.72 7.73 -0.26
N HIS A 71 -8.66 9.04 -0.02
CA HIS A 71 -7.45 9.84 -0.25
C HIS A 71 -6.23 9.35 0.55
N ALA A 72 -6.43 8.89 1.79
CA ALA A 72 -5.34 8.36 2.60
C ALA A 72 -4.84 7.00 2.07
N ILE A 73 -5.76 6.15 1.60
CA ILE A 73 -5.42 4.87 0.97
C ILE A 73 -4.61 5.11 -0.31
N GLU A 74 -5.02 6.08 -1.14
CA GLU A 74 -4.30 6.46 -2.36
C GLU A 74 -2.87 6.93 -2.07
N LEU A 75 -2.68 7.81 -1.10
CA LEU A 75 -1.34 8.29 -0.71
C LEU A 75 -0.44 7.16 -0.19
N ILE A 76 -0.99 6.25 0.62
CA ILE A 76 -0.24 5.08 1.12
C ILE A 76 0.13 4.16 -0.04
N ALA A 77 -0.83 3.85 -0.91
CA ALA A 77 -0.64 3.00 -2.08
C ALA A 77 0.44 3.56 -3.03
N GLU A 78 0.42 4.87 -3.28
CA GLU A 78 1.40 5.53 -4.13
C GLU A 78 2.83 5.40 -3.57
N GLU A 79 3.01 5.64 -2.27
CA GLU A 79 4.33 5.54 -1.64
C GLU A 79 4.83 4.10 -1.52
N ILE A 80 3.95 3.13 -1.24
CA ILE A 80 4.28 1.70 -1.31
C ILE A 80 4.71 1.35 -2.74
N GLN A 81 3.95 1.79 -3.74
CA GLN A 81 4.26 1.51 -5.14
C GLN A 81 5.62 2.07 -5.54
N LYS A 82 5.90 3.34 -5.23
CA LYS A 82 7.21 3.97 -5.46
C LYS A 82 8.35 3.20 -4.80
N HIS A 83 8.15 2.70 -3.58
CA HIS A 83 9.18 1.91 -2.88
C HIS A 83 9.45 0.59 -3.58
N VAL A 84 8.40 -0.16 -3.93
CA VAL A 84 8.50 -1.49 -4.54
C VAL A 84 9.00 -1.41 -5.98
N GLU A 85 8.76 -0.32 -6.71
CA GLU A 85 9.24 -0.13 -8.09
C GLU A 85 10.68 0.36 -8.19
N ARG A 86 11.21 0.99 -7.13
CA ARG A 86 12.62 1.43 -7.08
C ARG A 86 13.59 0.30 -6.73
N LYS A 87 13.09 -0.82 -6.19
CA LYS A 87 13.87 -2.04 -5.93
C LYS A 87 13.85 -2.96 -7.14
#